data_AF-A0AAW1KUP4-F1
#
_entry.id   AF-A0AAW1KUP4-F1
#
_cell.length_a   1.000
_cell.length_b   1.000
_cell.length_c   1.000
_cell.angle_alpha   90.00
_cell.angle_beta   90.00
_cell.angle_gamma   90.00
#
_symmetry.space_group_name_H-M   'P 1'
#
loop_
_entity.id
_entity.type
_entity.pdbx_description
1 polymer ?
#
loop_
_entity_poly.entity_id
_entity_poly.type
_entity_poly.pdbx_seq_one_letter_code
_entity_poly.pdbx_strand_id
1 'polypeptide(L)'
;MVYKSWQEVCLPWDEGGFDVREILSWNKALIAKHLWHLDHGGGGGGGGIWAKWVRLYNLSSKDIWEITPRNHHSQSFRALLTIRDDLVELLGDIVQARHSLHRCAVAGTFSVTAAYHLFRSRKNRVFWARALKDGAVPRHGIIASLASRSQLPTVDNISRRGLMLVNRCSLCKVRGESHRHLFFRCSYSYEVWQQIFTWMSIGGRSRDLITELHWTAGHGKRKHWKTKWFRVGLAATVYFVWNERNFRVFNGVERSPASLVRIIKYFVAIRSLSISSPRDEAMVVNALNS
;
A
#
# COMPACT_ATOMS: atom_id res chain seq x y z
N MET A 1 14.71 10.12 11.81
CA MET A 1 13.80 8.96 11.68
C MET A 1 12.98 9.08 10.39
N VAL A 2 12.76 8.02 9.61
CA VAL A 2 11.88 8.03 8.42
C VAL A 2 10.43 7.87 8.88
N TYR A 3 9.84 8.84 9.57
CA TYR A 3 8.39 8.76 9.79
C TYR A 3 7.69 9.31 8.57
N LYS A 4 7.13 8.42 7.75
CA LYS A 4 5.99 8.80 6.91
C LYS A 4 4.92 9.37 7.83
N SER A 5 4.24 10.44 7.41
CA SER A 5 3.06 10.86 8.15
C SER A 5 2.05 9.71 8.18
N TRP A 6 1.27 9.61 9.25
CA TRP A 6 0.25 8.57 9.37
C TRP A 6 -0.70 8.57 8.16
N GLN A 7 -1.03 9.76 7.66
CA GLN A 7 -1.80 9.97 6.44
C GLN A 7 -1.19 9.27 5.22
N GLU A 8 0.13 9.32 5.04
CA GLU A 8 0.81 8.64 3.92
C GLU A 8 0.84 7.12 4.06
N VAL A 9 0.88 6.61 5.29
CA VAL A 9 0.79 5.16 5.57
C VAL A 9 -0.61 4.65 5.22
N CYS A 10 -1.64 5.43 5.54
CA CYS A 10 -3.03 5.06 5.34
C CYS A 10 -3.55 5.19 3.89
N LEU A 11 -2.71 5.65 2.97
CA LEU A 11 -3.08 5.66 1.56
C LEU A 11 -3.20 4.23 1.02
N PRO A 12 -4.07 4.00 0.03
CA PRO A 12 -4.03 2.77 -0.76
C PRO A 12 -2.65 2.49 -1.34
N TRP A 13 -2.34 1.22 -1.57
CA TRP A 13 -1.07 0.79 -2.17
C TRP A 13 -0.84 1.41 -3.55
N ASP A 14 -1.91 1.53 -4.35
CA ASP A 14 -1.84 2.18 -5.67
C ASP A 14 -1.61 3.68 -5.59
N GLU A 15 -1.83 4.31 -4.43
CA GLU A 15 -1.58 5.73 -4.14
C GLU A 15 -0.31 5.95 -3.29
N GLY A 16 0.49 4.91 -3.07
CA GLY A 16 1.80 5.00 -2.42
C GLY A 16 1.83 4.75 -0.90
N GLY A 17 0.70 4.38 -0.31
CA GLY A 17 0.61 3.92 1.08
C GLY A 17 0.69 2.40 1.22
N PHE A 18 0.18 1.89 2.34
CA PHE A 18 0.31 0.47 2.73
C PHE A 18 -1.04 -0.22 2.96
N ASP A 19 -2.12 0.28 2.34
CA ASP A 19 -3.50 -0.26 2.46
C ASP A 19 -4.04 -0.29 3.90
N VAL A 20 -3.43 0.49 4.82
CA VAL A 20 -3.95 0.69 6.18
C VAL A 20 -5.09 1.69 6.11
N ARG A 21 -6.22 1.42 6.77
CA ARG A 21 -7.33 2.39 6.81
C ARG A 21 -7.02 3.52 7.78
N GLU A 22 -7.25 4.76 7.37
CA GLU A 22 -7.20 5.89 8.29
C GLU A 22 -8.41 5.85 9.23
N ILE A 23 -8.14 5.71 10.53
CA ILE A 23 -9.18 5.53 11.56
C ILE A 23 -10.16 6.71 11.58
N LEU A 24 -9.67 7.94 11.41
CA LEU A 24 -10.52 9.13 11.44
C LEU A 24 -11.52 9.12 10.28
N SER A 25 -11.06 8.97 9.03
CA SER A 25 -11.95 8.84 7.86
C SER A 25 -12.87 7.62 7.94
N TRP A 26 -12.41 6.51 8.55
CA TRP A 26 -13.24 5.34 8.76
C TRP A 26 -14.37 5.60 9.77
N ASN A 27 -14.07 6.32 10.85
CA ASN A 27 -15.08 6.73 11.83
C ASN A 27 -16.11 7.68 11.20
N LYS A 28 -15.66 8.66 10.38
CA LYS A 28 -16.58 9.51 9.60
C LYS A 28 -17.51 8.68 8.72
N ALA A 29 -16.98 7.66 8.03
CA ALA A 29 -17.77 6.75 7.20
C ALA A 29 -18.79 5.92 7.99
N LEU A 30 -18.45 5.48 9.20
CA LEU A 30 -19.38 4.78 10.10
C LEU A 30 -20.51 5.71 10.56
N ILE A 31 -20.21 6.95 10.91
CA ILE A 31 -21.23 7.95 11.26
C ILE A 31 -22.09 8.32 10.05
N ALA A 32 -21.50 8.43 8.85
CA ALA A 32 -22.22 8.68 7.60
C ALA A 32 -23.23 7.58 7.27
N LYS A 33 -22.97 6.33 7.67
CA LYS A 33 -23.98 5.25 7.57
C LYS A 33 -25.24 5.58 8.37
N HIS A 34 -25.08 6.13 9.58
CA HIS A 34 -26.20 6.55 10.40
C HIS A 34 -26.95 7.74 9.79
N LEU A 35 -26.22 8.71 9.21
CA LEU A 35 -26.80 9.81 8.45
C LEU A 35 -27.64 9.28 7.27
N TRP A 36 -27.10 8.34 6.50
CA TRP A 36 -27.81 7.70 5.38
C TRP A 36 -29.08 7.00 5.86
N HIS A 37 -29.05 6.29 6.99
CA HIS A 37 -30.23 5.64 7.56
C HIS A 37 -31.33 6.62 7.96
N LEU A 38 -30.99 7.83 8.39
CA LEU A 38 -31.97 8.88 8.71
C LEU A 38 -32.59 9.45 7.45
N ASP A 39 -31.75 9.70 6.43
CA ASP A 39 -32.11 10.35 5.18
C ASP A 39 -32.90 9.45 4.19
N HIS A 40 -32.55 8.17 4.06
CA HIS A 40 -33.20 7.24 3.12
C HIS A 40 -34.64 6.84 3.51
N GLY A 41 -35.17 7.33 4.64
CA GLY A 41 -36.56 7.12 5.03
C GLY A 41 -36.82 5.76 5.73
N GLY A 42 -37.69 5.79 6.73
CA GLY A 42 -38.02 4.67 7.63
C GLY A 42 -39.01 3.64 7.08
N GLY A 43 -38.99 3.35 5.78
CA GLY A 43 -39.83 2.31 5.17
C GLY A 43 -39.10 0.97 5.11
N GLY A 44 -39.22 0.15 6.15
CA GLY A 44 -38.82 -1.27 6.12
C GLY A 44 -37.32 -1.57 6.29
N GLY A 45 -36.83 -1.59 7.52
CA GLY A 45 -35.71 -2.46 7.92
C GLY A 45 -34.30 -1.87 8.07
N GLY A 46 -34.01 -0.65 7.59
CA GLY A 46 -32.62 -0.16 7.54
C GLY A 46 -32.02 0.41 8.84
N GLY A 47 -32.71 1.31 9.54
CA GLY A 47 -32.11 2.16 10.59
C GLY A 47 -32.34 1.72 12.05
N GLY A 48 -33.04 0.61 12.28
CA GLY A 48 -33.39 0.11 13.61
C GLY A 48 -34.25 1.07 14.46
N ILE A 49 -34.40 0.75 15.75
CA ILE A 49 -35.12 1.56 16.75
C ILE A 49 -34.46 2.93 16.94
N TRP A 50 -33.13 3.00 16.87
CA TRP A 50 -32.38 4.23 17.04
C TRP A 50 -32.77 5.30 16.00
N ALA A 51 -32.84 4.96 14.71
CA ALA A 51 -33.23 5.93 13.69
C ALA A 51 -34.70 6.39 13.82
N LYS A 52 -35.59 5.52 14.33
CA LYS A 52 -36.98 5.91 14.64
C LYS A 52 -37.02 6.91 15.80
N TRP A 53 -36.26 6.65 16.87
CA TRP A 53 -36.16 7.56 18.02
C TRP A 53 -35.62 8.93 17.61
N VAL A 54 -34.51 8.97 16.85
CA VAL A 54 -33.93 10.24 16.38
C VAL A 54 -34.91 11.02 15.52
N ARG A 55 -35.68 10.36 14.64
CA ARG A 55 -36.73 11.03 13.85
C ARG A 55 -37.79 11.67 14.74
N LEU A 56 -38.30 10.95 15.74
CA LEU A 56 -39.35 11.47 16.61
C LEU A 56 -38.88 12.65 17.47
N TYR A 57 -37.71 12.54 18.09
CA TYR A 57 -37.26 13.48 19.12
C TYR A 57 -36.32 14.58 18.60
N ASN A 58 -35.53 14.33 17.56
CA ASN A 58 -34.57 15.32 17.04
C ASN A 58 -35.03 15.98 15.73
N LEU A 59 -35.71 15.25 14.85
CA LEU A 59 -36.13 15.76 13.54
C LEU A 59 -37.58 16.25 13.53
N SER A 60 -38.45 15.60 14.31
CA SER A 60 -39.90 15.77 14.25
C SER A 60 -40.41 15.58 12.80
N SER A 61 -40.77 16.66 12.11
CA SER A 61 -41.19 16.65 10.69
C SER A 61 -40.15 17.22 9.71
N LYS A 62 -38.97 17.61 10.19
CA LYS A 62 -37.94 18.29 9.39
C LYS A 62 -36.99 17.31 8.73
N ASP A 63 -36.40 17.71 7.61
CA ASP A 63 -35.34 16.96 6.95
C ASP A 63 -34.02 17.09 7.76
N ILE A 64 -33.24 16.00 7.86
CA ILE A 64 -31.94 16.00 8.55
C ILE A 64 -30.98 17.04 7.96
N TRP A 65 -31.11 17.39 6.68
CA TRP A 65 -30.28 18.40 6.02
C TRP A 65 -30.63 19.85 6.41
N GLU A 66 -31.78 20.08 7.06
CA GLU A 66 -32.24 21.41 7.49
C GLU A 66 -31.96 21.72 8.96
N ILE A 67 -31.54 20.71 9.74
CA ILE A 67 -31.36 20.85 11.19
C ILE A 67 -30.09 21.64 11.53
N THR A 68 -30.22 22.67 12.37
CA THR A 68 -29.07 23.35 12.96
C THR A 68 -28.65 22.70 14.29
N PRO A 69 -27.34 22.56 14.56
CA PRO A 69 -26.87 22.01 15.83
C PRO A 69 -27.23 22.93 17.00
N ARG A 70 -27.74 22.37 18.10
CA ARG A 70 -28.15 23.09 19.31
C ARG A 70 -27.52 22.47 20.57
N ASN A 71 -27.42 23.24 21.64
CA ASN A 71 -26.75 22.81 22.88
C ASN A 71 -27.43 21.62 23.58
N HIS A 72 -28.74 21.46 23.44
CA HIS A 72 -29.49 20.33 24.02
C HIS A 72 -29.38 19.05 23.19
N HIS A 73 -28.78 19.09 21.99
CA HIS A 73 -28.55 17.88 21.22
C HIS A 73 -27.47 17.01 21.87
N SER A 74 -27.73 15.70 21.91
CA SER A 74 -26.74 14.73 22.38
C SER A 74 -25.44 14.83 21.58
N GLN A 75 -24.32 14.44 22.18
CA GLN A 75 -23.02 14.47 21.51
C GLN A 75 -23.00 13.60 20.25
N SER A 76 -23.68 12.45 20.27
CA SER A 76 -23.81 11.55 19.12
C SER A 76 -24.59 12.17 17.97
N PHE A 77 -25.68 12.90 18.26
CA PHE A 77 -26.44 13.60 17.23
C PHE A 77 -25.66 14.79 16.68
N ARG A 78 -24.95 15.55 17.53
CA ARG A 78 -24.06 16.63 17.07
C ARG A 78 -22.96 16.11 16.16
N ALA A 79 -22.33 14.98 16.49
CA ALA A 79 -21.32 14.36 15.62
C ALA A 79 -21.89 13.97 14.24
N LEU A 80 -23.14 13.50 14.18
CA LEU A 80 -23.82 13.20 12.92
C LEU A 80 -24.05 14.46 12.07
N LEU A 81 -24.48 15.56 12.70
CA LEU A 81 -24.62 16.85 12.02
C LEU A 81 -23.26 17.38 11.53
N THR A 82 -22.18 17.21 12.31
CA THR A 82 -20.83 17.56 11.88
C THR A 82 -20.42 16.78 10.63
N ILE A 83 -20.68 15.47 10.56
CA ILE A 83 -20.35 14.68 9.36
C ILE A 83 -21.19 15.08 8.15
N ARG A 84 -22.45 15.45 8.37
CA ARG A 84 -23.29 16.03 7.32
C ARG A 84 -22.67 17.32 6.78
N ASP A 85 -22.26 18.22 7.67
CA ASP A 85 -21.68 19.52 7.31
C ASP A 85 -20.32 19.33 6.60
N ASP A 86 -19.46 18.42 7.09
CA ASP A 86 -18.22 18.01 6.44
C ASP A 86 -18.45 17.51 5.00
N LEU A 87 -19.54 16.75 4.75
CA LEU A 87 -19.89 16.28 3.40
C LEU A 87 -20.31 17.42 2.49
N VAL A 88 -21.07 18.39 3.01
CA VAL A 88 -21.48 19.58 2.25
C VAL A 88 -20.27 20.43 1.90
N GLU A 89 -19.36 20.67 2.85
CA GLU A 89 -18.11 21.40 2.61
C GLU A 89 -17.24 20.69 1.56
N LEU A 90 -17.10 19.36 1.67
CA LEU A 90 -16.27 18.58 0.76
C LEU A 90 -16.83 18.52 -0.67
N LEU A 91 -18.16 18.48 -0.82
CA LEU A 91 -18.84 18.25 -2.10
C LEU A 91 -19.49 19.51 -2.68
N GLY A 92 -19.37 20.63 -1.99
CA GLY A 92 -19.78 21.97 -2.42
C GLY A 92 -21.22 22.35 -2.03
N ASP A 93 -22.16 21.39 -2.04
CA ASP A 93 -23.55 21.65 -1.72
C ASP A 93 -24.29 20.43 -1.12
N ILE A 94 -25.48 20.67 -0.59
CA ILE A 94 -26.36 19.66 0.03
C ILE A 94 -26.80 18.59 -0.98
N VAL A 95 -27.05 18.99 -2.24
CA VAL A 95 -27.55 18.08 -3.28
C VAL A 95 -26.49 17.05 -3.65
N GLN A 96 -25.24 17.47 -3.85
CA GLN A 96 -24.10 16.62 -4.12
C GLN A 96 -23.73 15.75 -2.91
N ALA A 97 -23.82 16.31 -1.70
CA ALA A 97 -23.61 15.57 -0.46
C ALA A 97 -24.61 14.41 -0.32
N ARG A 98 -25.91 14.71 -0.47
CA ARG A 98 -26.99 13.73 -0.39
C ARG A 98 -26.88 12.67 -1.48
N HIS A 99 -26.64 13.09 -2.73
CA HIS A 99 -26.48 12.18 -3.86
C HIS A 99 -25.28 11.23 -3.65
N SER A 100 -24.12 11.76 -3.25
CA SER A 100 -22.91 10.95 -3.02
C SER A 100 -23.07 9.98 -1.85
N LEU A 101 -23.78 10.40 -0.79
CA LEU A 101 -24.10 9.54 0.34
C LEU A 101 -24.99 8.36 -0.08
N HIS A 102 -26.01 8.60 -0.90
CA HIS A 102 -26.86 7.51 -1.41
C HIS A 102 -26.14 6.58 -2.39
N ARG A 103 -25.20 7.10 -3.20
CA ARG A 103 -24.35 6.27 -4.06
C ARG A 103 -23.42 5.32 -3.30
N CYS A 104 -23.23 5.54 -2.00
CA CYS A 104 -22.50 4.60 -1.15
C CYS A 104 -23.33 3.35 -0.83
N ALA A 105 -24.62 3.32 -1.12
CA ALA A 105 -25.46 2.14 -0.98
C ALA A 105 -25.59 1.37 -2.31
N VAL A 106 -25.52 0.05 -2.23
CA VAL A 106 -25.75 -0.87 -3.36
C VAL A 106 -26.80 -1.88 -2.93
N ALA A 107 -27.86 -2.05 -3.73
CA ALA A 107 -28.98 -2.94 -3.42
C ALA A 107 -29.57 -2.73 -2.01
N GLY A 108 -29.78 -1.47 -1.62
CA GLY A 108 -30.34 -1.11 -0.30
C GLY A 108 -29.39 -1.30 0.89
N THR A 109 -28.13 -1.69 0.67
CA THR A 109 -27.14 -1.87 1.73
C THR A 109 -26.05 -0.80 1.64
N PHE A 110 -25.85 -0.05 2.74
CA PHE A 110 -24.81 0.98 2.81
C PHE A 110 -23.40 0.39 2.93
N SER A 111 -22.51 0.78 2.02
CA SER A 111 -21.10 0.41 2.04
C SER A 111 -20.27 1.44 2.80
N VAL A 112 -19.85 1.09 4.02
CA VAL A 112 -18.90 1.92 4.81
C VAL A 112 -17.58 2.12 4.04
N THR A 113 -17.17 1.13 3.23
CA THR A 113 -15.98 1.25 2.37
C THR A 113 -16.16 2.31 1.28
N ALA A 114 -17.34 2.41 0.66
CA ALA A 114 -17.62 3.45 -0.32
C ALA A 114 -17.60 4.84 0.34
N ALA A 115 -18.25 4.97 1.51
CA ALA A 115 -18.24 6.22 2.28
C ALA A 115 -16.84 6.61 2.76
N TYR A 116 -15.99 5.65 3.15
CA TYR A 116 -14.58 5.89 3.49
C TYR A 116 -13.82 6.56 2.33
N HIS A 117 -14.12 6.19 1.09
CA HIS A 117 -13.51 6.81 -0.08
C HIS A 117 -14.02 8.21 -0.39
N LEU A 118 -15.11 8.68 0.24
CA LEU A 118 -15.51 10.08 0.22
C LEU A 118 -14.61 10.91 1.16
N PHE A 119 -14.45 10.49 2.41
CA PHE A 119 -13.75 11.29 3.43
C PHE A 119 -12.23 11.29 3.35
N ARG A 120 -11.62 10.21 2.86
CA ARG A 120 -10.16 10.10 2.82
C ARG A 120 -9.54 11.08 1.82
N SER A 121 -8.31 11.51 2.10
CA SER A 121 -7.47 12.13 1.06
C SER A 121 -7.16 11.13 -0.06
N ARG A 122 -7.21 11.59 -1.31
CA ARG A 122 -6.79 10.81 -2.48
C ARG A 122 -5.48 11.37 -3.02
N LYS A 123 -4.57 10.48 -3.46
CA LYS A 123 -3.35 10.86 -4.17
C LYS A 123 -3.29 10.22 -5.55
N ASN A 124 -2.39 10.73 -6.39
CA ASN A 124 -2.12 10.15 -7.70
C ASN A 124 -1.57 8.74 -7.57
N ARG A 125 -1.88 7.91 -8.58
CA ARG A 125 -1.38 6.55 -8.63
C ARG A 125 0.12 6.50 -8.83
N VAL A 126 0.79 5.54 -8.21
CA VAL A 126 2.24 5.34 -8.30
C VAL A 126 2.61 4.20 -9.24
N PHE A 127 3.65 4.40 -10.04
CA PHE A 127 4.06 3.45 -11.08
C PHE A 127 4.48 2.07 -10.52
N TRP A 128 5.15 2.05 -9.35
CA TRP A 128 5.70 0.84 -8.75
C TRP A 128 4.63 -0.04 -8.09
N ALA A 129 3.44 0.48 -7.82
CA ALA A 129 2.40 -0.26 -7.10
C ALA A 129 2.03 -1.55 -7.83
N ARG A 130 1.81 -1.46 -9.15
CA ARG A 130 1.43 -2.62 -9.97
C ARG A 130 2.54 -3.68 -10.03
N ALA A 131 3.80 -3.25 -10.08
CA ALA A 131 4.94 -4.15 -10.10
C ALA A 131 5.06 -4.97 -8.80
N LEU A 132 4.66 -4.39 -7.67
CA LEU A 132 4.90 -4.95 -6.34
C LEU A 132 3.65 -5.50 -5.65
N LYS A 133 2.45 -5.32 -6.22
CA LYS A 133 1.16 -5.74 -5.62
C LYS A 133 0.93 -7.24 -5.67
N ASP A 134 1.24 -7.87 -6.81
CA ASP A 134 0.86 -9.27 -7.05
C ASP A 134 2.03 -10.23 -6.77
N GLY A 135 1.83 -11.16 -5.84
CA GLY A 135 2.72 -12.28 -5.58
C GLY A 135 3.84 -12.01 -4.57
N ALA A 136 4.35 -10.78 -4.48
CA ALA A 136 5.33 -10.40 -3.47
C ALA A 136 4.75 -10.56 -2.05
N VAL A 137 5.57 -11.00 -1.10
CA VAL A 137 5.19 -10.97 0.32
C VAL A 137 5.14 -9.51 0.78
N PRO A 138 4.16 -9.08 1.60
CA PRO A 138 3.97 -7.69 1.98
C PRO A 138 5.25 -6.98 2.42
N ARG A 139 6.06 -7.62 3.29
CA ARG A 139 7.33 -7.06 3.76
C ARG A 139 8.35 -6.80 2.63
N HIS A 140 8.40 -7.66 1.61
CA HIS A 140 9.30 -7.48 0.46
C HIS A 140 8.81 -6.34 -0.43
N GLY A 141 7.50 -6.28 -0.68
CA GLY A 141 6.87 -5.17 -1.41
C GLY A 141 7.13 -3.83 -0.73
N ILE A 142 6.94 -3.75 0.59
CA ILE A 142 7.16 -2.52 1.38
C ILE A 142 8.62 -2.05 1.29
N ILE A 143 9.59 -2.96 1.46
CA ILE A 143 11.01 -2.59 1.34
C ILE A 143 11.35 -2.15 -0.09
N ALA A 144 10.84 -2.85 -1.10
CA ALA A 144 11.06 -2.46 -2.49
C ALA A 144 10.41 -1.10 -2.84
N SER A 145 9.23 -0.80 -2.31
CA SER A 145 8.57 0.50 -2.51
C SER A 145 9.25 1.64 -1.75
N LEU A 146 9.87 1.36 -0.61
CA LEU A 146 10.74 2.32 0.10
C LEU A 146 12.05 2.53 -0.67
N ALA A 147 12.62 1.46 -1.25
CA ALA A 147 13.83 1.54 -2.05
C ALA A 147 13.63 2.38 -3.32
N SER A 148 12.50 2.19 -4.02
CA SER A 148 12.19 2.94 -5.26
C SER A 148 12.01 4.44 -5.02
N ARG A 149 11.70 4.84 -3.79
CA ARG A 149 11.52 6.25 -3.39
C ARG A 149 12.74 6.80 -2.63
N SER A 150 13.85 6.06 -2.60
CA SER A 150 15.05 6.39 -1.83
C SER A 150 14.75 6.74 -0.37
N GLN A 151 13.86 5.97 0.28
CA GLN A 151 13.41 6.23 1.66
C GLN A 151 14.02 5.30 2.71
N LEU A 152 14.74 4.24 2.29
CA LEU A 152 15.44 3.37 3.25
C LEU A 152 16.61 4.13 3.93
N PRO A 153 16.97 3.78 5.18
CA PRO A 153 18.05 4.43 5.94
C PRO A 153 19.44 3.97 5.48
N THR A 154 19.80 4.30 4.24
CA THR A 154 21.17 4.21 3.74
C THR A 154 22.05 5.27 4.39
N VAL A 155 23.38 5.07 4.42
CA VAL A 155 24.29 6.01 5.06
C VAL A 155 24.17 7.42 4.47
N ASP A 156 24.08 7.58 3.15
CA ASP A 156 23.84 8.88 2.52
C ASP A 156 22.54 9.57 2.99
N ASN A 157 21.45 8.82 3.15
CA ASN A 157 20.19 9.32 3.65
C ASN A 157 20.24 9.69 5.14
N ILE A 158 21.00 8.93 5.93
CA ILE A 158 21.24 9.22 7.34
C ILE A 158 22.07 10.51 7.46
N SER A 159 23.11 10.67 6.64
CA SER A 159 23.93 11.88 6.60
C SER A 159 23.17 13.13 6.19
N ARG A 160 22.26 13.04 5.21
CA ARG A 160 21.36 14.15 4.83
C ARG A 160 20.46 14.63 5.98
N ARG A 161 20.36 13.87 7.07
CA ARG A 161 19.55 14.19 8.25
C ARG A 161 20.38 14.71 9.43
N GLY A 162 21.63 15.07 9.19
CA GLY A 162 22.52 15.65 10.20
C GLY A 162 23.31 14.64 11.02
N LEU A 163 23.25 13.34 10.70
CA LEU A 163 24.07 12.31 11.36
C LEU A 163 25.37 12.09 10.58
N MET A 164 26.47 12.60 11.13
CA MET A 164 27.81 12.51 10.52
C MET A 164 28.36 11.09 10.63
N LEU A 165 28.15 10.27 9.60
CA LEU A 165 28.65 8.91 9.50
C LEU A 165 29.64 8.79 8.35
N VAL A 166 30.67 7.95 8.52
CA VAL A 166 31.58 7.60 7.43
C VAL A 166 30.80 6.81 6.37
N ASN A 167 30.63 7.41 5.20
CA ASN A 167 29.88 6.76 4.13
C ASN A 167 30.73 5.71 3.39
N ARG A 168 30.69 4.48 3.90
CA ARG A 168 31.28 3.29 3.26
C ARG A 168 30.25 2.17 3.21
N CYS A 169 30.01 1.64 2.01
CA CYS A 169 29.06 0.56 1.78
C CYS A 169 29.46 -0.70 2.55
N SER A 170 28.54 -1.23 3.37
CA SER A 170 28.83 -2.43 4.17
C SER A 170 28.92 -3.71 3.34
N LEU A 171 28.45 -3.72 2.10
CA LEU A 171 28.49 -4.88 1.21
C LEU A 171 29.82 -5.00 0.45
N CYS A 172 30.22 -3.98 -0.30
CA CYS A 172 31.47 -4.02 -1.08
C CYS A 172 32.68 -3.45 -0.34
N LYS A 173 32.48 -2.64 0.71
CA LYS A 173 33.54 -1.90 1.43
C LYS A 173 34.38 -0.93 0.59
N VAL A 174 34.09 -0.75 -0.71
CA VAL A 174 34.88 0.09 -1.64
C VAL A 174 34.29 1.50 -1.82
N ARG A 175 32.99 1.61 -2.12
CA ARG A 175 32.33 2.90 -2.45
C ARG A 175 31.38 3.33 -1.34
N GLY A 176 30.90 4.57 -1.40
CA GLY A 176 29.84 5.07 -0.52
C GLY A 176 28.49 4.37 -0.74
N GLU A 177 27.75 4.15 0.34
CA GLU A 177 26.39 3.63 0.33
C GLU A 177 25.39 4.71 -0.12
N SER A 178 24.57 4.33 -1.09
CA SER A 178 23.36 5.03 -1.56
C SER A 178 22.40 3.98 -2.12
N HIS A 179 21.11 4.26 -2.32
CA HIS A 179 20.18 3.28 -2.92
C HIS A 179 20.67 2.75 -4.27
N ARG A 180 21.11 3.66 -5.16
CA ARG A 180 21.62 3.29 -6.49
C ARG A 180 22.83 2.36 -6.37
N HIS A 181 23.76 2.68 -5.46
CA HIS A 181 24.92 1.83 -5.22
C HIS A 181 24.50 0.49 -4.60
N LEU A 182 23.83 0.54 -3.45
CA LEU A 182 23.46 -0.62 -2.65
C LEU A 182 22.72 -1.68 -3.46
N PHE A 183 21.75 -1.28 -4.28
CA PHE A 183 20.91 -2.27 -4.99
C PHE A 183 21.46 -2.70 -6.35
N PHE A 184 22.15 -1.84 -7.12
CA PHE A 184 22.52 -2.17 -8.51
C PHE A 184 23.96 -1.86 -8.92
N ARG A 185 24.68 -0.93 -8.26
CA ARG A 185 26.08 -0.59 -8.63
C ARG A 185 27.14 -1.15 -7.68
N CYS A 186 26.72 -1.81 -6.61
CA CYS A 186 27.60 -2.50 -5.66
C CYS A 186 28.07 -3.80 -6.30
N SER A 187 29.38 -4.10 -6.25
CA SER A 187 29.93 -5.34 -6.82
C SER A 187 29.25 -6.58 -6.25
N TYR A 188 29.02 -6.61 -4.94
CA TYR A 188 28.29 -7.68 -4.26
C TYR A 188 26.87 -7.84 -4.81
N SER A 189 26.08 -6.77 -4.82
CA SER A 189 24.68 -6.82 -5.27
C SER A 189 24.58 -7.09 -6.77
N TYR A 190 25.54 -6.60 -7.56
CA TYR A 190 25.62 -6.85 -8.99
C TYR A 190 25.79 -8.35 -9.27
N GLU A 191 26.69 -9.03 -8.55
CA GLU A 191 26.88 -10.47 -8.68
C GLU A 191 25.61 -11.25 -8.32
N VAL A 192 24.93 -10.87 -7.23
CA VAL A 192 23.63 -11.45 -6.86
C VAL A 192 22.62 -11.29 -8.00
N TRP A 193 22.50 -10.10 -8.57
CA TRP A 193 21.58 -9.84 -9.67
C TRP A 193 21.91 -10.64 -10.93
N GLN A 194 23.19 -10.76 -11.31
CA GLN A 194 23.58 -11.56 -12.48
C GLN A 194 23.09 -13.00 -12.34
N GLN A 195 23.34 -13.64 -11.18
CA GLN A 195 22.91 -15.01 -10.95
C GLN A 195 21.37 -15.16 -10.92
N ILE A 196 20.65 -14.16 -10.41
CA ILE A 196 19.18 -14.17 -10.39
C ILE A 196 18.60 -13.96 -11.80
N PHE A 197 19.13 -13.03 -12.60
CA PHE A 197 18.65 -12.81 -13.97
C PHE A 197 18.93 -13.99 -14.88
N THR A 198 20.12 -14.59 -14.77
CA THR A 198 20.47 -15.82 -15.49
C THR A 198 19.49 -16.94 -15.13
N TRP A 199 19.24 -17.16 -13.84
CA TRP A 199 18.30 -18.18 -13.39
C TRP A 199 16.87 -17.95 -13.90
N MET A 200 16.41 -16.71 -13.94
CA MET A 200 15.06 -16.40 -14.43
C MET A 200 14.94 -16.40 -15.96
N SER A 201 16.05 -16.60 -16.69
CA SER A 201 16.10 -16.50 -18.15
C SER A 201 15.54 -15.17 -18.67
N ILE A 202 15.84 -14.07 -17.97
CA ILE A 202 15.40 -12.72 -18.36
C ILE A 202 16.56 -12.02 -19.06
N GLY A 203 16.38 -11.79 -20.36
CA GLY A 203 17.37 -11.09 -21.18
C GLY A 203 17.48 -9.62 -20.77
N GLY A 204 18.68 -9.22 -20.32
CA GLY A 204 19.00 -7.83 -20.00
C GLY A 204 19.89 -7.71 -18.77
N ARG A 205 20.86 -6.78 -18.81
CA ARG A 205 21.59 -6.36 -17.62
C ARG A 205 20.79 -5.27 -16.92
N SER A 206 20.40 -5.49 -15.67
CA SER A 206 19.75 -4.43 -14.92
C SER A 206 20.70 -3.28 -14.62
N ARG A 207 20.19 -2.04 -14.74
CA ARG A 207 20.95 -0.82 -14.53
C ARG A 207 20.49 -0.02 -13.30
N ASP A 208 19.23 -0.23 -12.87
CA ASP A 208 18.64 0.43 -11.71
C ASP A 208 17.25 -0.14 -11.38
N LEU A 209 16.82 0.02 -10.13
CA LEU A 209 15.53 -0.46 -9.61
C LEU A 209 14.32 0.13 -10.34
N ILE A 210 14.40 1.39 -10.76
CA ILE A 210 13.28 2.13 -11.32
C ILE A 210 12.95 1.59 -12.71
N THR A 211 13.97 1.33 -13.53
CA THR A 211 13.85 0.71 -14.84
C THR A 211 13.18 -0.67 -14.74
N GLU A 212 13.61 -1.52 -13.80
CA GLU A 212 12.99 -2.84 -13.60
C GLU A 212 11.52 -2.74 -13.15
N LEU A 213 11.21 -1.79 -12.27
CA LEU A 213 9.84 -1.54 -11.83
C LEU A 213 8.95 -1.02 -12.97
N HIS A 214 9.47 -0.19 -13.87
CA HIS A 214 8.73 0.24 -15.07
C HIS A 214 8.51 -0.93 -16.04
N TRP A 215 9.54 -1.73 -16.27
CA TRP A 215 9.45 -2.91 -17.14
C TRP A 215 8.40 -3.90 -16.63
N THR A 216 8.42 -4.22 -15.33
CA THR A 216 7.44 -5.10 -14.68
C THR A 216 6.02 -4.55 -14.65
N ALA A 217 5.86 -3.23 -14.48
CA ALA A 217 4.57 -2.57 -14.51
C ALA A 217 3.97 -2.60 -15.93
N GLY A 218 4.78 -2.34 -16.96
CA GLY A 218 4.38 -2.31 -18.38
C GLY A 218 3.99 -3.68 -18.94
N HIS A 219 4.70 -4.73 -18.56
CA HIS A 219 4.38 -6.12 -18.97
C HIS A 219 3.15 -6.71 -18.25
N GLY A 220 2.60 -5.97 -17.27
CA GLY A 220 1.43 -6.37 -16.49
C GLY A 220 0.11 -6.52 -17.25
N LYS A 221 0.06 -6.19 -18.55
CA LYS A 221 -1.10 -6.51 -19.41
C LYS A 221 -1.16 -8.00 -19.78
N ARG A 222 -0.02 -8.71 -19.77
CA ARG A 222 0.01 -10.16 -20.01
C ARG A 222 -0.03 -10.87 -18.65
N LYS A 223 -1.15 -11.54 -18.33
CA LYS A 223 -1.32 -12.41 -17.14
C LYS A 223 -0.49 -13.69 -17.30
N HIS A 224 0.81 -13.57 -17.49
CA HIS A 224 1.72 -14.69 -17.72
C HIS A 224 2.47 -15.04 -16.43
N TRP A 225 2.65 -16.33 -16.16
CA TRP A 225 3.33 -16.82 -14.95
C TRP A 225 4.75 -16.23 -14.80
N LYS A 226 5.51 -16.09 -15.90
CA LYS A 226 6.84 -15.45 -15.88
C LYS A 226 6.82 -14.03 -15.31
N THR A 227 5.78 -13.26 -15.60
CA THR A 227 5.65 -11.89 -15.06
C THR A 227 5.46 -11.92 -13.54
N LYS A 228 4.63 -12.84 -13.02
CA LYS A 228 4.46 -13.01 -11.57
C LYS A 228 5.76 -13.48 -10.91
N TRP A 229 6.40 -14.49 -11.50
CA TRP A 229 7.66 -15.05 -11.02
C TRP A 229 8.73 -13.96 -10.90
N PHE A 230 8.86 -13.12 -11.92
CA PHE A 230 9.82 -12.02 -11.89
C PHE A 230 9.48 -10.95 -10.85
N ARG A 231 8.20 -10.60 -10.65
CA ARG A 231 7.81 -9.65 -9.58
C ARG A 231 8.20 -10.14 -8.20
N VAL A 232 7.97 -11.43 -7.92
CA VAL A 232 8.39 -12.08 -6.67
C VAL A 232 9.92 -12.03 -6.55
N GLY A 233 10.62 -12.38 -7.63
CA GLY A 233 12.08 -12.32 -7.75
C GLY A 233 12.65 -10.95 -7.42
N LEU A 234 12.17 -9.92 -8.12
CA LEU A 234 12.61 -8.54 -7.96
C LEU A 234 12.42 -8.05 -6.52
N ALA A 235 11.22 -8.23 -5.96
CA ALA A 235 10.93 -7.80 -4.60
C ALA A 235 11.75 -8.57 -3.56
N ALA A 236 11.92 -9.89 -3.73
CA ALA A 236 12.72 -10.72 -2.84
C ALA A 236 14.19 -10.34 -2.87
N THR A 237 14.80 -10.16 -4.05
CA THR A 237 16.21 -9.78 -4.16
C THR A 237 16.48 -8.43 -3.49
N VAL A 238 15.63 -7.42 -3.73
CA VAL A 238 15.75 -6.11 -3.07
C VAL A 238 15.65 -6.26 -1.55
N TYR A 239 14.69 -7.05 -1.05
CA TYR A 239 14.54 -7.31 0.38
C TYR A 239 15.76 -8.01 0.98
N PHE A 240 16.24 -9.09 0.36
CA PHE A 240 17.34 -9.88 0.92
C PHE A 240 18.69 -9.16 0.83
N VAL A 241 18.93 -8.33 -0.19
CA VAL A 241 20.08 -7.43 -0.25
C VAL A 241 20.02 -6.39 0.87
N TRP A 242 18.84 -5.79 1.10
CA TRP A 242 18.65 -4.86 2.22
C TRP A 242 18.86 -5.54 3.58
N ASN A 243 18.33 -6.76 3.73
CA ASN A 243 18.46 -7.55 4.94
C ASN A 243 19.93 -7.94 5.21
N GLU A 244 20.64 -8.42 4.19
CA GLU A 244 22.08 -8.74 4.28
C GLU A 244 22.89 -7.50 4.71
N ARG A 245 22.64 -6.35 4.09
CA ARG A 245 23.25 -5.07 4.50
C ARG A 245 23.03 -4.81 5.98
N ASN A 246 21.80 -4.96 6.48
CA ASN A 246 21.49 -4.73 7.89
C ASN A 246 22.17 -5.75 8.82
N PHE A 247 22.19 -7.03 8.44
CA PHE A 247 22.90 -8.07 9.20
C PHE A 247 24.40 -7.76 9.34
N ARG A 248 25.05 -7.25 8.28
CA ARG A 248 26.46 -6.84 8.36
C ARG A 248 26.68 -5.66 9.30
N VAL A 249 25.75 -4.71 9.31
CA VAL A 249 25.85 -3.50 10.13
C VAL A 249 25.59 -3.80 11.61
N PHE A 250 24.56 -4.59 11.92
CA PHE A 250 24.08 -4.78 13.30
C PHE A 250 24.56 -6.07 13.95
N ASN A 251 24.94 -7.10 13.18
CA ASN A 251 25.31 -8.41 13.69
C ASN A 251 26.73 -8.83 13.30
N GLY A 252 27.41 -8.10 12.41
CA GLY A 252 28.77 -8.44 11.96
C GLY A 252 28.87 -9.73 11.14
N VAL A 253 27.74 -10.30 10.71
CA VAL A 253 27.71 -11.54 9.91
C VAL A 253 27.68 -11.19 8.42
N GLU A 254 28.64 -11.70 7.66
CA GLU A 254 28.73 -11.48 6.21
C GLU A 254 28.56 -12.79 5.44
N ARG A 255 27.60 -12.84 4.51
CA ARG A 255 27.42 -13.99 3.60
C ARG A 255 28.00 -13.70 2.23
N SER A 256 28.50 -14.73 1.55
CA SER A 256 28.89 -14.63 0.14
C SER A 256 27.67 -14.34 -0.76
N PRO A 257 27.88 -13.75 -1.96
CA PRO A 257 26.80 -13.56 -2.92
C PRO A 257 26.08 -14.87 -3.27
N ALA A 258 26.84 -15.95 -3.48
CA ALA A 258 26.30 -17.28 -3.77
C ALA A 258 25.36 -17.81 -2.67
N SER A 259 25.73 -17.63 -1.39
CA SER A 259 24.88 -18.01 -0.27
C SER A 259 23.58 -17.19 -0.22
N LEU A 260 23.64 -15.89 -0.49
CA LEU A 260 22.45 -15.05 -0.54
C LEU A 260 21.55 -15.42 -1.73
N VAL A 261 22.12 -15.69 -2.90
CA VAL A 261 21.41 -16.16 -4.09
C VAL A 261 20.65 -17.44 -3.80
N ARG A 262 21.25 -18.43 -3.12
CA ARG A 262 20.57 -19.68 -2.73
C ARG A 262 19.32 -19.41 -1.88
N ILE A 263 19.40 -18.49 -0.91
CA ILE A 263 18.27 -18.09 -0.06
C ILE A 263 17.17 -17.44 -0.91
N ILE A 264 17.54 -16.52 -1.80
CA ILE A 264 16.60 -15.84 -2.69
C ILE A 264 15.91 -16.85 -3.62
N LYS A 265 16.67 -17.73 -4.28
CA LYS A 265 16.12 -18.76 -5.18
C LYS A 265 15.11 -19.65 -4.46
N TYR A 266 15.49 -20.17 -3.29
CA TYR A 266 14.61 -21.02 -2.48
C TYR A 266 13.32 -20.31 -2.09
N PHE A 267 13.42 -19.06 -1.61
CA PHE A 267 12.24 -18.27 -1.26
C PHE A 267 11.33 -18.01 -2.46
N VAL A 268 11.92 -17.60 -3.58
CA VAL A 268 11.17 -17.29 -4.80
C VAL A 268 10.50 -18.55 -5.35
N ALA A 269 11.17 -19.70 -5.31
CA ALA A 269 10.61 -20.99 -5.71
C ALA A 269 9.33 -21.32 -4.93
N ILE A 270 9.43 -21.39 -3.60
CA ILE A 270 8.29 -21.69 -2.71
C ILE A 270 7.17 -20.69 -2.91
N ARG A 271 7.51 -19.39 -2.91
CA ARG A 271 6.50 -18.34 -3.01
C ARG A 271 5.79 -18.39 -4.35
N SER A 272 6.50 -18.65 -5.44
CA SER A 272 5.92 -18.72 -6.79
C SER A 272 4.99 -19.93 -6.93
N LEU A 273 5.36 -21.09 -6.40
CA LEU A 273 4.48 -22.25 -6.34
C LEU A 273 3.20 -21.95 -5.55
N SER A 274 3.30 -21.28 -4.39
CA SER A 274 2.13 -20.95 -3.56
C SER A 274 1.12 -19.97 -4.17
N ILE A 275 1.48 -19.28 -5.27
CA ILE A 275 0.60 -18.31 -5.96
C ILE A 275 0.28 -18.67 -7.41
N SER A 276 0.89 -19.76 -7.89
CA SER A 276 0.62 -20.28 -9.22
C SER A 276 -0.76 -20.89 -9.26
N SER A 277 -1.41 -20.80 -10.42
CA SER A 277 -2.56 -21.66 -10.66
C SER A 277 -2.07 -23.08 -10.92
N PRO A 278 -2.89 -24.13 -10.74
CA PRO A 278 -2.51 -25.50 -11.08
C PRO A 278 -1.98 -25.66 -12.52
N ARG A 279 -2.44 -24.80 -13.45
CA ARG A 279 -1.96 -24.77 -14.84
C ARG A 279 -0.56 -24.19 -15.00
N ASP A 280 -0.17 -23.25 -14.12
CA ASP A 280 1.11 -22.56 -14.18
C ASP A 280 2.21 -23.30 -13.37
N GLU A 281 1.84 -24.20 -12.46
CA GLU A 281 2.78 -24.91 -11.58
C GLU A 281 3.84 -25.69 -12.34
N ALA A 282 3.47 -26.49 -13.34
CA ALA A 282 4.41 -27.25 -14.15
C ALA A 282 5.43 -26.35 -14.87
N MET A 283 4.97 -25.18 -15.35
CA MET A 283 5.85 -24.21 -16.01
C MET A 283 6.83 -23.57 -15.03
N VAL A 284 6.37 -23.27 -13.80
CA VAL A 284 7.22 -22.77 -12.72
C VAL A 284 8.24 -23.83 -12.31
N VAL A 285 7.82 -25.08 -12.05
CA VAL A 285 8.73 -26.17 -11.67
C VAL A 285 9.83 -26.37 -12.72
N ASN A 286 9.47 -26.40 -14.01
CA ASN A 286 10.46 -26.52 -15.09
C ASN A 286 11.45 -25.36 -15.09
N ALA A 287 11.01 -24.14 -14.83
CA ALA A 287 11.86 -22.96 -14.75
C ALA A 287 12.72 -22.89 -13.46
N LEU A 288 12.33 -23.60 -12.40
CA LEU A 288 13.13 -23.72 -11.18
C LEU A 288 14.26 -24.74 -11.34
N ASN A 289 14.04 -25.76 -12.18
CA ASN A 289 14.98 -26.86 -12.44
C ASN A 289 15.97 -26.57 -13.58
N SER A 290 15.71 -25.55 -14.40
CA SER A 290 16.63 -25.01 -15.42
C SER A 290 17.63 -24.02 -14.84
#